data_AF-A0AAD7UY22-F1
#
_entry.id   AF-A0AAD7UY22-F1
#
_cell.length_a   1.000
_cell.length_b   1.000
_cell.length_c   1.000
_cell.angle_alpha   90.00
_cell.angle_beta   90.00
_cell.angle_gamma   90.00
#
_symmetry.space_group_name_H-M   'P 1'
#
loop_
_entity.id
_entity.type
_entity.pdbx_description
1 polymer ?
#
loop_
_entity_poly.entity_id
_entity_poly.type
_entity_poly.pdbx_seq_one_letter_code
_entity_poly.pdbx_strand_id
1 'polypeptide(L)' 'MISLGGAIGTGLFLTTGENIATAGPAGALIAYAIVGIMVYCIMTCLGEMATFLPVSGSFNHYATRFVDPAFGFALGWNYW' A
#
# COMPACT_ATOMS: atom_id res chain seq x y z
N MET A 1 10.90 -6.27 8.41
CA MET A 1 12.11 -6.00 7.59
C MET A 1 12.08 -6.67 6.20
N ILE A 2 11.36 -7.78 5.98
CA ILE A 2 11.23 -8.42 4.64
C ILE A 2 10.45 -7.55 3.63
N SER A 3 9.54 -6.68 4.08
CA SER A 3 8.69 -5.88 3.17
C SER A 3 9.42 -4.77 2.40
N LEU A 4 10.58 -4.31 2.87
CA LEU A 4 11.33 -3.23 2.21
C LEU A 4 11.81 -3.64 0.81
N GLY A 5 12.27 -4.89 0.66
CA GLY A 5 12.70 -5.43 -0.63
C GLY A 5 11.55 -5.67 -1.61
N GLY A 6 10.33 -5.95 -1.11
CA GLY A 6 9.13 -6.04 -1.93
C GLY A 6 8.53 -4.67 -2.29
N ALA A 7 8.68 -3.68 -1.41
CA ALA A 7 8.19 -2.32 -1.62
C ALA A 7 9.06 -1.53 -2.61
N ILE A 8 10.38 -1.74 -2.62
CA ILE A 8 11.29 -1.22 -3.65
C ILE A 8 11.15 -2.10 -4.89
N GLY A 9 10.03 -1.95 -5.60
CA GLY A 9 9.71 -2.72 -6.81
C GLY A 9 10.51 -2.28 -8.03
N THR A 10 10.47 -3.10 -9.09
CA THR A 10 11.13 -2.83 -10.37
C THR A 10 10.67 -1.52 -11.03
N GLY A 11 9.45 -1.06 -10.74
CA GLY A 11 8.90 0.18 -11.26
C GLY A 11 9.71 1.43 -10.88
N LEU A 12 10.39 1.42 -9.74
CA LEU A 12 11.28 2.53 -9.36
C LEU A 12 12.50 2.64 -10.30
N PHE A 13 12.96 1.53 -10.87
CA PHE A 13 14.13 1.52 -11.75
C PHE A 13 13.77 1.54 -13.23
N LEU A 14 12.67 0.88 -13.62
CA LEU A 14 12.22 0.82 -15.01
C LEU A 14 11.40 2.05 -15.43
N THR A 15 10.51 2.55 -14.55
CA THR A 15 9.46 3.50 -14.95
C THR A 15 9.77 4.94 -14.55
N THR A 16 10.72 5.17 -13.64
CA THR A 16 11.05 6.52 -13.16
C THR A 16 11.53 7.46 -14.26
N GLY A 17 12.31 6.96 -15.23
CA GLY A 17 12.77 7.78 -16.36
C GLY A 17 11.63 8.29 -17.25
N GLU A 18 10.67 7.42 -17.57
CA GLU A 18 9.49 7.75 -18.36
C GLU A 18 8.55 8.70 -17.60
N ASN A 19 8.35 8.47 -16.30
CA ASN A 19 7.52 9.33 -15.45
C ASN A 19 8.09 10.75 -15.35
N ILE A 20 9.41 10.90 -15.24
CA ILE A 20 10.05 12.23 -15.22
C ILE A 20 9.99 12.88 -16.60
N ALA A 21 10.14 12.12 -17.68
CA ALA A 21 10.09 12.64 -19.05
C ALA A 21 8.69 13.15 -19.44
N THR A 22 7.63 12.47 -18.96
CA THR A 22 6.23 12.81 -19.30
C THR A 22 5.60 13.82 -18.34
N ALA A 23 5.77 13.65 -17.02
CA ALA A 23 5.17 14.50 -16.00
C ALA A 23 6.10 15.65 -15.53
N GLY A 24 7.38 15.62 -15.92
CA GLY A 24 8.41 16.54 -15.44
C GLY A 24 8.90 16.20 -14.02
N PRO A 25 10.06 16.75 -13.60
CA PRO A 25 10.66 16.44 -12.30
C PRO A 25 9.78 16.87 -11.11
N ALA A 26 9.11 18.03 -11.22
CA ALA A 26 8.19 18.50 -10.19
C ALA A 26 6.91 17.64 -10.11
N GLY A 27 6.34 17.25 -11.26
CA GLY A 27 5.16 16.40 -11.32
C GLY A 27 5.41 15.01 -10.74
N ALA A 28 6.56 14.41 -11.06
CA ALA A 28 6.97 13.12 -10.52
C ALA A 28 7.15 13.17 -8.98
N LEU A 29 7.75 14.23 -8.44
CA LEU A 29 7.92 14.40 -6.98
C LEU A 29 6.58 14.58 -6.26
N ILE A 30 5.67 15.38 -6.81
CA ILE A 30 4.35 15.61 -6.23
C ILE A 30 3.54 14.31 -6.23
N ALA A 31 3.53 13.58 -7.34
CA ALA A 31 2.86 12.29 -7.44
C ALA A 31 3.41 11.30 -6.40
N TYR A 32 4.74 11.22 -6.26
CA TYR A 32 5.39 10.37 -5.28
C TYR A 32 5.03 10.76 -3.84
N ALA A 33 4.99 12.06 -3.52
CA ALA A 33 4.61 12.54 -2.20
C ALA A 33 3.15 12.22 -1.86
N ILE A 34 2.22 12.42 -2.80
CA ILE A 34 0.79 12.14 -2.59
C ILE A 34 0.56 10.65 -2.34
N VAL A 35 1.12 9.80 -3.19
CA VAL A 35 1.01 8.34 -3.03
C VAL A 35 1.70 7.89 -1.74
N GLY A 36 2.87 8.45 -1.43
CA GLY A 36 3.59 8.16 -0.19
C GLY A 36 2.79 8.48 1.07
N ILE A 37 2.13 9.64 1.12
CA ILE A 37 1.26 10.03 2.24
C ILE A 37 0.06 9.08 2.35
N MET A 38 -0.59 8.76 1.23
CA MET A 38 -1.70 7.81 1.21
C MET A 38 -1.29 6.45 1.78
N VAL A 39 -0.16 5.89 1.32
CA VAL A 39 0.36 4.61 1.80
C VAL A 39 0.74 4.68 3.27
N TYR A 40 1.34 5.78 3.72
CA TYR A 40 1.68 6.00 5.13
C TYR A 40 0.44 5.98 6.04
N CYS A 41 -0.65 6.64 5.64
CA CYS A 41 -1.91 6.61 6.37
C CYS A 41 -2.46 5.18 6.47
N ILE A 42 -2.46 4.43 5.36
CA ILE A 42 -2.94 3.03 5.34
C ILE A 42 -2.11 2.15 6.29
N MET A 43 -0.78 2.27 6.25
CA MET A 43 0.12 1.48 7.09
C MET A 43 -0.04 1.81 8.57
N THR A 44 -0.28 3.08 8.90
CA THR A 44 -0.53 3.52 10.28
C THR A 44 -1.84 2.90 10.80
N CYS A 45 -2.95 3.00 10.05
CA CYS A 45 -4.22 2.39 10.44
C CYS A 45 -4.11 0.86 10.56
N LEU A 46 -3.39 0.21 9.64
CA LEU A 46 -3.16 -1.24 9.71
C LEU A 46 -2.32 -1.62 10.94
N GLY A 47 -1.31 -0.83 11.27
CA GLY A 47 -0.49 -1.02 12.47
C GLY A 47 -1.29 -0.91 13.77
N GLU A 48 -2.19 0.05 13.87
CA GLU A 48 -3.11 0.18 15.01
C GLU A 48 -4.03 -1.04 15.13
N MET A 49 -4.63 -1.49 14.02
CA MET A 49 -5.46 -2.71 14.02
C MET A 49 -4.68 -3.96 14.41
N ALA A 50 -3.45 -4.11 13.91
CA ALA A 50 -2.60 -5.27 14.18
C ALA A 50 -2.07 -5.32 15.62
N THR A 51 -1.85 -4.16 16.25
CA THR A 51 -1.44 -4.07 17.66
C THR A 51 -2.63 -4.24 18.61
N PHE A 52 -3.81 -3.76 18.24
CA PHE A 52 -5.04 -3.92 19.02
C PHE A 52 -5.54 -5.37 19.04
N LEU A 53 -5.52 -6.06 17.89
CA LEU A 53 -5.94 -7.45 17.78
C LEU A 53 -4.86 -8.26 17.04
N PRO A 54 -3.84 -8.77 17.74
CA PRO A 54 -2.76 -9.52 17.12
C PRO A 54 -3.25 -10.92 16.73
N VAL A 55 -3.79 -11.03 15.53
CA VAL A 55 -4.17 -12.31 14.91
C VAL A 55 -3.20 -12.66 13.80
N SER A 56 -2.94 -13.96 13.64
CA SER A 56 -2.10 -14.50 12.55
C SER A 56 -2.76 -14.43 11.17
N GLY A 57 -3.66 -13.47 10.94
CA GLY A 57 -4.39 -13.25 9.71
C GLY A 57 -3.77 -12.17 8.81
N SER A 58 -4.04 -12.25 7.50
CA SER A 58 -3.67 -11.21 6.52
C SER A 58 -4.53 -9.95 6.70
N PHE A 59 -4.18 -8.84 6.04
CA PHE A 59 -4.97 -7.58 6.03
C PHE A 59 -6.45 -7.80 5.66
N ASN A 60 -6.74 -8.83 4.86
CA ASN A 60 -8.10 -9.30 4.56
C ASN A 60 -8.92 -9.64 5.82
N HIS A 61 -8.30 -10.26 6.82
CA HIS A 61 -8.99 -10.61 8.07
C HIS A 61 -9.41 -9.36 8.85
N TYR A 62 -8.55 -8.35 8.90
CA TYR A 62 -8.87 -7.05 9.52
C TYR A 62 -9.99 -6.34 8.74
N ALA A 63 -9.96 -6.39 7.41
CA ALA A 63 -11.01 -5.80 6.57
C ALA A 63 -12.38 -6.48 6.73
N THR A 64 -12.44 -7.81 6.78
CA THR A 64 -13.69 -8.57 7.05
C THR A 64 -14.26 -8.21 8.43
N ARG A 65 -13.39 -7.94 9.41
CA ARG A 65 -13.79 -7.71 10.80
C ARG A 65 -14.20 -6.26 11.10
N PHE A 66 -13.46 -5.29 10.57
CA PHE A 66 -13.64 -3.87 10.88
C PHE A 66 -14.45 -3.08 9.84
N VAL A 67 -14.56 -3.59 8.61
CA VAL A 67 -15.29 -2.89 7.52
C VAL A 67 -16.57 -3.64 7.16
N ASP A 68 -16.44 -4.76 6.44
CA ASP A 68 -17.57 -5.59 6.01
C ASP A 68 -17.06 -6.95 5.47
N PRO A 69 -17.80 -8.06 5.65
CA PRO A 69 -17.42 -9.35 5.07
C PRO A 69 -17.26 -9.34 3.54
N ALA A 70 -18.09 -8.59 2.80
CA ALA A 70 -17.98 -8.46 1.35
C ALA A 70 -16.73 -7.67 0.95
N PHE A 71 -16.34 -6.66 1.75
CA PHE A 71 -15.12 -5.90 1.53
C PHE A 71 -13.87 -6.77 1.75
N GLY A 72 -13.89 -7.60 2.80
CA GLY A 72 -12.85 -8.60 3.05
C GLY A 72 -12.73 -9.64 1.93
N PHE A 73 -13.84 -10.08 1.35
CA PHE A 73 -13.83 -10.97 0.18
C PHE A 73 -13.24 -10.27 -1.06
N ALA A 74 -13.64 -9.03 -1.34
CA ALA A 74 -13.15 -8.27 -2.48
C ALA A 74 -11.63 -8.00 -2.39
N LEU A 75 -11.13 -7.66 -1.21
CA LEU A 75 -9.69 -7.53 -0.97
C LEU A 75 -8.98 -8.89 -1.07
N GLY A 76 -9.62 -9.98 -0.64
CA GLY A 76 -9.10 -11.33 -0.77
C GLY A 76 -8.86 -11.70 -2.23
N TRP A 77 -9.78 -11.31 -3.11
CA TRP A 77 -9.67 -11.53 -4.54
C TRP A 77 -8.66 -10.60 -5.24
N ASN A 78 -8.59 -9.32 -4.86
CA ASN A 78 -7.67 -8.36 -5.50
C ASN A 78 -6.19 -8.59 -5.17
N TYR A 79 -5.91 -9.29 -4.06
CA TYR A 79 -4.55 -9.53 -3.58
C TYR A 79 -4.14 -11.01 -3.61
N TRP A 80 -4.95 -11.88 -4.21
CA TRP A 80 -4.61 -13.26 -4.55
C TRP A 80 -3.95 -13.31 -5.93
#